data_AF-A0A7S2ZJ85-F1
#
_entry.id   AF-A0A7S2ZJ85-F1
#
_cell.length_a   1.000
_cell.length_b   1.000
_cell.length_c   1.000
_cell.angle_alpha   90.00
_cell.angle_beta   90.00
_cell.angle_gamma   90.00
#
_symmetry.space_group_name_H-M   'P 1'
#
loop_
_entity.id
_entity.type
_entity.pdbx_description
1 polymer ?
#
loop_
_entity_poly.entity_id
_entity_poly.type
_entity_poly.pdbx_seq_one_letter_code
_entity_poly.pdbx_strand_id
1 'polypeptide(L)'
;MTDYLRAQEYLHYVFVDEKGRDTRTAKVPENGDGSASEVQALEEMVKMVKISTFNNLALCYAKEGSNKKVVKYANDVLALDPRNAKALYHRGMARSNFGEMEEAKLDLQQAQKLNPEDVRVKNELGLLDKKIMSGKRREKRAYGAMFGFGSS
;
A
#
# COMPACT_ATOMS: atom_id res chain seq x y z
N MET A 1 3.78 -35.28 3.29
CA MET A 1 2.68 -35.41 2.31
C MET A 1 1.42 -34.63 2.72
N THR A 2 1.20 -34.38 4.01
CA THR A 2 0.04 -33.63 4.55
C THR A 2 0.17 -32.11 4.51
N ASP A 3 1.37 -31.55 4.64
CA ASP A 3 1.54 -30.08 4.67
C ASP A 3 1.45 -29.43 3.28
N TYR A 4 1.78 -30.17 2.21
CA TYR A 4 1.70 -29.70 0.84
C TYR A 4 0.24 -29.53 0.38
N LEU A 5 -0.61 -30.52 0.65
CA LEU A 5 -2.04 -30.47 0.33
C LEU A 5 -2.76 -29.38 1.13
N ARG A 6 -2.38 -29.18 2.39
CA ARG A 6 -2.87 -28.06 3.21
C ARG A 6 -2.41 -26.72 2.64
N ALA A 7 -1.16 -26.58 2.24
CA ALA A 7 -0.67 -25.37 1.59
C ALA A 7 -1.40 -25.09 0.26
N GLN A 8 -1.76 -26.14 -0.49
CA GLN A 8 -2.55 -26.04 -1.73
C GLN A 8 -3.99 -25.56 -1.46
N GLU A 9 -4.63 -26.06 -0.41
CA GLU A 9 -5.95 -25.59 0.05
C GLU A 9 -5.89 -24.17 0.61
N TYR A 10 -4.87 -23.83 1.41
CA TYR A 10 -4.66 -22.47 1.91
C TYR A 10 -4.37 -21.47 0.78
N LEU A 11 -3.64 -21.88 -0.26
CA LEU A 11 -3.51 -21.10 -1.48
C LEU A 11 -4.88 -20.88 -2.13
N HIS A 12 -5.77 -21.88 -2.18
CA HIS A 12 -7.10 -21.73 -2.76
C HIS A 12 -7.95 -20.61 -2.16
N TYR A 13 -7.91 -20.48 -0.83
CA TYR A 13 -8.72 -19.48 -0.11
C TYR A 13 -8.15 -18.06 -0.18
N VAL A 14 -6.85 -17.89 -0.51
CA VAL A 14 -6.19 -16.58 -0.56
C VAL A 14 -6.36 -15.87 -1.92
N PHE A 15 -6.81 -16.57 -2.96
CA PHE A 15 -6.91 -16.06 -4.34
C PHE A 15 -8.33 -15.74 -4.82
N VAL A 16 -9.27 -15.60 -3.89
CA VAL A 16 -10.63 -15.13 -4.19
C VAL A 16 -10.69 -13.64 -3.87
N ASP A 17 -10.92 -12.80 -4.89
CA ASP A 17 -11.11 -11.36 -4.66
C ASP A 17 -12.42 -11.07 -3.90
N GLU A 18 -12.64 -9.82 -3.48
CA GLU A 18 -13.86 -9.38 -2.78
C GLU A 18 -15.16 -9.63 -3.59
N LYS A 19 -15.05 -10.01 -4.88
CA LYS A 19 -16.15 -10.31 -5.81
C LYS A 19 -16.22 -11.80 -6.18
N GLY A 20 -15.46 -12.68 -5.53
CA GLY A 20 -15.53 -14.12 -5.76
C GLY A 20 -14.72 -14.64 -6.95
N ARG A 21 -13.85 -13.82 -7.57
CA ARG A 21 -13.11 -14.20 -8.78
C ARG A 21 -11.82 -14.94 -8.42
N ASP A 22 -11.67 -16.12 -9.00
CA ASP A 22 -10.46 -16.94 -8.91
C ASP A 22 -9.33 -16.30 -9.75
N THR A 23 -8.26 -15.88 -9.09
CA THR A 23 -7.09 -15.30 -9.77
C THR A 23 -6.06 -16.35 -10.21
N ARG A 24 -6.37 -17.65 -10.13
CA ARG A 24 -5.50 -18.72 -10.64
C ARG A 24 -5.51 -18.76 -12.16
N THR A 25 -4.59 -18.05 -12.80
CA THR A 25 -4.16 -18.40 -14.17
C THR A 25 -2.91 -19.28 -14.20
N ALA A 26 -2.30 -19.59 -13.05
CA ALA A 26 -1.13 -20.45 -12.97
C ALA A 26 -1.51 -21.89 -12.57
N LYS A 27 -1.48 -22.81 -13.53
CA LYS A 27 -1.47 -24.26 -13.28
C LYS A 27 -0.19 -24.63 -12.53
N VAL A 28 -0.31 -25.29 -11.38
CA VAL A 28 0.83 -25.94 -10.72
C VAL A 28 1.14 -27.23 -11.50
N PRO A 29 2.37 -27.48 -11.97
CA PRO A 29 2.71 -28.72 -12.67
C PRO A 29 2.52 -29.92 -11.73
N GLU A 30 1.76 -30.92 -12.17
CA GLU A 30 1.40 -32.09 -11.34
C GLU A 30 2.52 -33.13 -11.20
N ASN A 31 3.61 -33.02 -11.97
CA ASN A 31 4.75 -33.94 -11.96
C ASN A 31 6.05 -33.17 -12.24
N GLY A 32 6.70 -32.63 -11.20
CA GLY A 32 7.86 -31.73 -11.37
C GLY A 32 9.20 -32.44 -11.41
N ASP A 33 10.01 -32.14 -12.43
CA ASP A 33 11.41 -32.58 -12.58
C ASP A 33 12.41 -31.68 -11.83
N GLY A 34 11.92 -30.59 -11.21
CA GLY A 34 12.78 -29.62 -10.53
C GLY A 34 13.53 -28.69 -11.50
N SER A 35 13.07 -28.59 -12.75
CA SER A 35 13.64 -27.67 -13.74
C SER A 35 13.60 -26.22 -13.26
N ALA A 36 14.59 -25.43 -13.72
CA ALA A 36 14.71 -24.01 -13.35
C ALA A 36 13.43 -23.20 -13.63
N SER A 37 12.64 -23.59 -14.64
CA SER A 37 11.35 -22.99 -14.95
C SER A 37 10.28 -23.23 -13.88
N GLU A 38 10.26 -24.40 -13.25
CA GLU A 38 9.29 -24.72 -12.18
C GLU A 38 9.63 -23.97 -10.90
N VAL A 39 10.92 -23.89 -10.55
CA VAL A 39 11.39 -23.12 -9.40
C VAL A 39 11.06 -21.64 -9.58
N GLN A 40 11.28 -21.09 -10.78
CA GLN A 40 10.94 -19.71 -11.09
C GLN A 40 9.43 -19.43 -11.01
N ALA A 41 8.59 -20.36 -11.48
CA ALA A 41 7.13 -20.25 -11.35
C ALA A 41 6.69 -20.27 -9.87
N LEU A 42 7.33 -21.10 -9.05
CA LEU A 42 7.07 -21.16 -7.62
C LEU A 42 7.50 -19.89 -6.89
N GLU A 43 8.65 -19.31 -7.24
CA GLU A 43 9.13 -18.05 -6.68
C GLU A 43 8.16 -16.89 -6.96
N GLU A 44 7.65 -16.79 -8.19
CA GLU A 44 6.64 -15.79 -8.55
C GLU A 44 5.33 -16.02 -7.79
N MET A 45 4.87 -17.27 -7.61
CA MET A 45 3.69 -17.56 -6.79
C MET A 45 3.89 -17.12 -5.33
N VAL A 46 5.04 -17.44 -4.73
CA VAL A 46 5.37 -17.02 -3.35
C VAL A 46 5.40 -15.49 -3.24
N LYS A 47 5.97 -14.80 -4.23
CA LYS A 47 5.99 -13.34 -4.29
C LYS A 47 4.57 -12.75 -4.34
N MET A 48 3.70 -13.30 -5.18
CA MET A 48 2.31 -12.83 -5.29
C MET A 48 1.52 -13.03 -3.99
N VAL A 49 1.70 -14.17 -3.31
CA VAL A 49 1.09 -14.41 -1.99
C VAL A 49 1.59 -13.39 -0.98
N LYS A 50 2.91 -13.15 -0.89
CA LYS A 50 3.49 -12.16 0.02
C LYS A 50 2.92 -10.76 -0.22
N ILE A 51 2.82 -10.32 -1.47
CA ILE A 51 2.22 -9.04 -1.83
C ILE A 51 0.77 -8.94 -1.32
N SER A 52 -0.04 -9.97 -1.54
CA SER A 52 -1.44 -10.01 -1.08
C SER A 52 -1.53 -9.96 0.45
N THR A 53 -0.76 -10.80 1.15
CA THR A 53 -0.74 -10.86 2.61
C THR A 53 -0.29 -9.55 3.24
N PHE A 54 0.79 -8.93 2.74
CA PHE A 54 1.27 -7.67 3.28
C PHE A 54 0.33 -6.50 3.00
N ASN A 55 -0.35 -6.48 1.85
CA ASN A 55 -1.42 -5.51 1.60
C ASN A 55 -2.58 -5.67 2.58
N ASN A 56 -3.01 -6.90 2.87
CA ASN A 56 -4.07 -7.17 3.84
C ASN A 56 -3.65 -6.76 5.27
N LEU A 57 -2.40 -7.04 5.65
CA LEU A 57 -1.85 -6.59 6.93
C LEU A 57 -1.80 -5.06 7.03
N ALA A 58 -1.37 -4.37 5.98
CA ALA A 58 -1.38 -2.91 5.92
C ALA A 58 -2.80 -2.36 6.12
N LEU A 59 -3.80 -2.98 5.50
CA LEU A 59 -5.22 -2.61 5.68
C LEU A 59 -5.70 -2.86 7.11
N CYS A 60 -5.38 -4.01 7.72
CA CYS A 60 -5.73 -4.31 9.11
C CYS A 60 -5.13 -3.29 10.07
N TYR A 61 -3.84 -3.01 9.94
CA TYR A 61 -3.16 -2.03 10.79
C TYR A 61 -3.63 -0.60 10.54
N ALA A 62 -4.08 -0.28 9.33
CA ALA A 62 -4.72 1.01 9.06
C ALA A 62 -6.04 1.16 9.82
N LYS A 63 -6.86 0.10 9.89
CA LYS A 63 -8.09 0.09 10.68
C LYS A 63 -7.82 0.17 12.19
N GLU A 64 -6.72 -0.40 12.65
CA GLU A 64 -6.26 -0.26 14.04
C GLU A 64 -5.62 1.11 14.36
N GLY A 65 -5.36 1.95 13.33
CA GLY A 65 -4.68 3.23 13.50
C GLY A 65 -3.15 3.13 13.70
N SER A 66 -2.57 1.94 13.52
CA SER A 66 -1.13 1.70 13.70
C SER A 66 -0.33 2.14 12.45
N ASN A 67 -0.23 3.44 12.22
CA ASN A 67 0.40 4.00 11.03
C ASN A 67 1.84 3.48 10.80
N LYS A 68 2.64 3.23 11.87
CA LYS A 68 4.03 2.72 11.73
C LYS A 68 4.07 1.36 11.04
N LYS A 69 3.14 0.48 11.43
CA LYS A 69 3.03 -0.86 10.85
C LYS A 69 2.52 -0.79 9.42
N VAL A 70 1.58 0.12 9.13
CA VAL A 70 1.11 0.36 7.74
C VAL A 70 2.28 0.72 6.83
N VAL A 71 3.12 1.67 7.24
CA VAL A 71 4.30 2.08 6.45
C VAL A 71 5.26 0.90 6.26
N LYS A 72 5.51 0.11 7.32
CA LYS A 72 6.38 -1.08 7.24
C LYS A 72 5.87 -2.07 6.18
N TYR A 73 4.64 -2.56 6.30
CA TYR A 73 4.12 -3.56 5.38
C TYR A 73 3.92 -3.00 3.97
N ALA A 74 3.58 -1.73 3.82
CA ALA A 74 3.53 -1.09 2.50
C ALA A 74 4.92 -1.02 1.86
N ASN A 75 5.98 -0.76 2.62
CA ASN A 75 7.36 -0.82 2.11
C ASN A 75 7.75 -2.25 1.70
N ASP A 76 7.36 -3.27 2.48
CA ASP A 76 7.61 -4.67 2.14
C ASP A 76 6.92 -5.05 0.81
N VAL A 77 5.70 -4.56 0.57
CA VAL A 77 5.02 -4.73 -0.74
C VAL A 77 5.77 -4.01 -1.84
N LEU A 78 6.17 -2.76 -1.63
CA LEU A 78 6.83 -1.94 -2.66
C LEU A 78 8.24 -2.40 -3.00
N ALA A 79 8.90 -3.14 -2.10
CA ALA A 79 10.15 -3.82 -2.39
C ALA A 79 9.96 -4.99 -3.38
N LEU A 80 8.78 -5.64 -3.37
CA LEU A 80 8.44 -6.75 -4.26
C LEU A 80 7.76 -6.27 -5.56
N ASP A 81 6.90 -5.27 -5.45
CA ASP A 81 6.16 -4.63 -6.54
C ASP A 81 6.16 -3.11 -6.36
N PRO A 82 7.14 -2.39 -6.94
CA PRO A 82 7.24 -0.93 -6.83
C PRO A 82 6.06 -0.17 -7.44
N ARG A 83 5.22 -0.84 -8.25
CA ARG A 83 4.07 -0.24 -8.94
C ARG A 83 2.74 -0.67 -8.31
N ASN A 84 2.77 -1.12 -7.05
CA ASN A 84 1.57 -1.51 -6.34
C ASN A 84 0.75 -0.29 -5.87
N ALA A 85 -0.34 0.01 -6.56
CA ALA A 85 -1.20 1.17 -6.25
C ALA A 85 -1.80 1.09 -4.82
N LYS A 86 -2.15 -0.10 -4.33
CA LYS A 86 -2.71 -0.29 -2.97
C LYS A 86 -1.68 0.04 -1.89
N ALA A 87 -0.46 -0.46 -2.01
CA ALA A 87 0.60 -0.18 -1.06
C ALA A 87 0.99 1.30 -1.04
N LEU A 88 1.09 1.96 -2.21
CA LEU A 88 1.33 3.40 -2.31
C LEU A 88 0.22 4.20 -1.62
N TYR A 89 -1.05 3.83 -1.84
CA TYR A 89 -2.18 4.45 -1.17
C TYR A 89 -2.11 4.30 0.36
N HIS A 90 -1.90 3.08 0.86
CA HIS A 90 -1.81 2.83 2.31
C HIS A 90 -0.62 3.55 2.96
N ARG A 91 0.54 3.57 2.30
CA ARG A 91 1.72 4.31 2.78
C ARG A 91 1.47 5.81 2.79
N GLY A 92 0.91 6.37 1.73
CA GLY A 92 0.61 7.79 1.63
C GLY A 92 -0.39 8.25 2.69
N MET A 93 -1.46 7.48 2.91
CA MET A 93 -2.42 7.73 3.99
C MET A 93 -1.75 7.68 5.38
N ALA A 94 -0.92 6.66 5.64
CA ALA A 94 -0.22 6.55 6.92
C ALA A 94 0.79 7.70 7.16
N ARG A 95 1.51 8.13 6.12
CA ARG A 95 2.42 9.27 6.15
C ARG A 95 1.70 10.60 6.37
N SER A 96 0.54 10.79 5.72
CA SER A 96 -0.38 11.91 5.96
C SER A 96 -0.79 12.01 7.43
N ASN A 97 -0.98 10.86 8.09
CA ASN A 97 -1.30 10.80 9.52
C ASN A 97 -0.09 11.03 10.43
N PHE A 98 1.13 10.73 9.98
CA PHE A 98 2.37 11.04 10.71
C PHE A 98 2.82 12.50 10.59
N GLY A 99 2.29 13.24 9.62
CA GLY A 99 2.73 14.60 9.32
C GLY A 99 3.82 14.69 8.25
N GLU A 100 4.21 13.57 7.64
CA GLU A 100 5.08 13.49 6.46
C GLU A 100 4.28 13.86 5.20
N MET A 101 3.83 15.12 5.13
CA MET A 101 2.82 15.55 4.15
C MET A 101 3.32 15.55 2.70
N GLU A 102 4.59 15.89 2.47
CA GLU A 102 5.15 15.96 1.12
C GLU A 102 5.39 14.54 0.56
N GLU A 103 5.95 13.64 1.38
CA GLU A 103 6.13 12.23 1.04
C GLU A 103 4.79 11.52 0.83
N ALA A 104 3.80 11.81 1.68
CA ALA A 104 2.44 11.33 1.50
C ALA A 104 1.85 11.74 0.15
N LYS A 105 2.10 12.99 -0.26
CA LYS A 105 1.58 13.52 -1.52
C LYS A 105 2.21 12.81 -2.72
N LEU A 106 3.52 12.57 -2.69
CA LEU A 106 4.22 11.83 -3.74
C LEU A 106 3.67 10.40 -3.90
N ASP A 107 3.48 9.70 -2.79
CA ASP A 107 2.94 8.34 -2.79
C ASP A 107 1.51 8.29 -3.37
N LEU A 108 0.65 9.20 -2.92
CA LEU A 108 -0.74 9.26 -3.40
C LEU A 108 -0.85 9.71 -4.86
N GLN A 109 0.02 10.62 -5.32
CA GLN A 109 0.09 10.99 -6.73
C GLN A 109 0.54 9.80 -7.60
N GLN A 110 1.50 9.02 -7.13
CA GLN A 110 1.92 7.81 -7.83
C GLN A 110 0.80 6.76 -7.86
N ALA A 111 0.08 6.57 -6.74
CA ALA A 111 -1.10 5.70 -6.68
C ALA A 111 -2.18 6.16 -7.68
N GLN A 112 -2.43 7.48 -7.78
CA GLN A 112 -3.40 8.05 -8.72
C GLN A 112 -2.98 7.83 -10.17
N LYS A 113 -1.69 7.96 -10.50
CA LYS A 113 -1.18 7.67 -11.86
C LYS A 113 -1.38 6.20 -12.24
N LEU A 114 -1.22 5.28 -11.29
CA LEU A 114 -1.36 3.85 -11.51
C LEU A 114 -2.83 3.40 -11.57
N ASN A 115 -3.70 4.03 -10.78
CA ASN A 115 -5.14 3.79 -10.80
C ASN A 115 -5.93 5.11 -10.75
N PRO A 116 -6.16 5.76 -11.90
CA PRO A 116 -6.85 7.05 -11.99
C PRO A 116 -8.31 7.01 -11.53
N GLU A 117 -8.93 5.82 -11.53
CA GLU A 117 -10.34 5.63 -11.16
C GLU A 117 -10.54 5.42 -9.66
N ASP A 118 -9.46 5.28 -8.87
CA ASP A 118 -9.57 5.09 -7.43
C ASP A 118 -10.01 6.38 -6.73
N VAL A 119 -11.31 6.45 -6.43
CA VAL A 119 -11.93 7.57 -5.72
C VAL A 119 -11.31 7.76 -4.33
N ARG A 120 -10.82 6.70 -3.68
CA ARG A 120 -10.20 6.78 -2.35
C ARG A 120 -8.92 7.59 -2.41
N VAL A 121 -8.10 7.37 -3.44
CA VAL A 121 -6.85 8.13 -3.66
C VAL A 121 -7.17 9.61 -3.93
N LYS A 122 -8.16 9.90 -4.77
CA LYS A 122 -8.60 11.28 -5.05
C LYS A 122 -9.07 12.00 -3.79
N ASN A 123 -9.88 11.32 -2.96
CA ASN A 123 -10.37 11.88 -1.71
C ASN A 123 -9.21 12.16 -0.73
N GLU A 124 -8.29 11.21 -0.57
CA GLU A 124 -7.16 11.36 0.35
C GLU A 124 -6.21 12.48 -0.10
N LEU A 125 -5.95 12.63 -1.40
CA LEU A 125 -5.21 13.77 -1.94
C LEU A 125 -5.89 15.10 -1.63
N GLY A 126 -7.21 15.18 -1.82
CA GLY A 126 -7.98 16.38 -1.51
C GLY A 126 -7.96 16.75 -0.02
N LEU A 127 -7.97 15.76 0.87
CA LEU A 127 -7.82 15.97 2.32
C LEU A 127 -6.39 16.41 2.66
N LEU A 128 -5.38 15.79 2.06
CA LEU A 128 -3.98 16.12 2.27
C LEU A 128 -3.66 17.54 1.81
N ASP A 129 -4.13 17.95 0.63
CA ASP A 129 -3.92 19.31 0.13
C ASP A 129 -4.54 20.36 1.06
N LYS A 130 -5.72 20.08 1.62
CA LYS A 130 -6.33 20.96 2.65
C LYS A 130 -5.48 21.03 3.92
N LYS A 131 -4.93 19.91 4.39
CA LYS A 131 -4.03 19.87 5.55
C LYS A 131 -2.76 20.70 5.29
N ILE A 132 -2.11 20.50 4.15
CA ILE A 132 -0.91 21.24 3.73
C ILE A 132 -1.21 22.75 3.66
N MET A 133 -2.30 23.14 3.02
CA MET A 133 -2.70 24.54 2.90
C MET A 133 -3.00 25.18 4.25
N SER A 134 -3.68 24.45 5.15
CA SER A 134 -3.94 24.91 6.51
C SER A 134 -2.64 25.11 7.30
N GLY A 135 -1.70 24.17 7.20
CA GLY A 135 -0.36 24.26 7.80
C GLY A 135 0.40 25.51 7.35
N LYS A 136 0.51 25.70 6.02
CA LYS A 136 1.16 26.88 5.42
C LYS A 136 0.52 28.21 5.85
N ARG A 137 -0.82 28.26 5.94
CA ARG A 137 -1.53 29.46 6.42
C ARG A 137 -1.24 29.74 7.89
N ARG A 138 -1.15 28.71 8.72
CA ARG A 138 -0.82 28.85 10.15
C ARG A 138 0.62 29.35 10.33
N GLU A 139 1.57 28.79 9.60
CA GLU A 139 2.96 29.23 9.60
C GLU A 139 3.11 30.69 9.16
N LYS A 140 2.47 31.08 8.05
CA LYS A 140 2.49 32.46 7.57
C LYS A 140 1.92 33.44 8.61
N ARG A 141 0.84 33.06 9.31
CA ARG A 141 0.27 33.87 10.40
C ARG A 141 1.20 33.96 11.60
N ALA A 142 1.81 32.84 12.01
CA ALA A 142 2.77 32.81 13.11
C ALA A 142 4.00 33.68 12.81
N TYR A 143 4.56 33.57 11.60
CA TYR A 143 5.67 34.42 11.16
C TYR A 143 5.28 35.89 11.11
N GLY A 144 4.09 36.21 10.58
CA GLY A 144 3.55 37.57 10.59
C GLY A 144 3.37 38.14 12.01
N ALA A 145 2.93 37.35 12.98
CA ALA A 145 2.82 37.78 14.37
C ALA A 145 4.19 37.92 15.08
N MET A 146 5.17 37.10 14.69
CA MET A 146 6.51 37.08 15.29
C MET A 146 7.43 38.18 14.74
N PHE A 147 7.27 38.57 13.47
CA PHE A 147 8.17 39.52 12.78
C PHE A 147 7.44 40.72 12.13
N GLY A 148 6.11 40.77 12.17
CA GLY A 148 5.29 41.84 11.61
C GLY A 148 4.71 42.76 12.68
N PHE A 149 5.46 43.82 12.98
CA PHE A 149 5.00 45.13 13.44
C PHE A 149 4.01 45.17 14.62
N GLY A 150 4.45 44.71 15.78
CA GLY A 150 3.95 45.24 17.04
C GLY A 150 4.52 46.65 17.27
N SER A 151 3.62 47.60 17.53
CA SER A 151 3.79 49.02 17.91
C SER A 151 4.34 49.99 16.85
N SER A 152 3.40 50.66 16.17
CA SER A 152 3.44 52.12 15.97
C SER A 152 2.18 52.72 16.60
#